data_AF-G5IGN9-F1
#
_entry.id   AF-G5IGN9-F1
#
_cell.length_a   1.000
_cell.length_b   1.000
_cell.length_c   1.000
_cell.angle_alpha   90.00
_cell.angle_beta   90.00
_cell.angle_gamma   90.00
#
_symmetry.space_group_name_H-M   'P 1'
#
loop_
_entity.id
_entity.type
_entity.pdbx_description
1 polymer ?
#
loop_
_entity_poly.entity_id
_entity_poly.type
_entity_poly.pdbx_seq_one_letter_code
_entity_poly.pdbx_strand_id
1 'polypeptide(L)'
;MRIVNADQLVSTGNQKGRRDVLAIMEAGLQAADPYQNTCRLLRREGQFLHVGNPLFEAEHDPDAGEEIFDLNQVEHIYVVGAGKGVQRVVKALEEIIGDRLSGGEVIAKHGDELILNRVHVTYGAHPVPDEGCVRGCERIVELAGKVTEKDVVFTVIGNGGSSLLTLPEDGITLEDVKQLTRIMQIEKGVTTIELNAIRNHIDKLKGGKISMLFQKARQIHLVMTDANHHVIQEPRHDYEGLLKGNVWLHNLPEGSTFADAARIMDKYNGWEDCPASIGAFIRRADPEKETIKYEQFQNTRFRVFGIMPDGEHFLPAARREAEKLGYRTAVLTQLLQAEASQCAKVLSAIAINAAEFGEPFAPPLALFSSGEMLVTVDKADGVGGRNQEFALACALQIAGNERIVIGSVDSDGTDGPGGLDIPSAPDCLGGGLVDGFTAGQAKEMGIDIYQALADHGTSEPLWRLNSGIHMGQNISLNDLTVLLITG
;
A
#
# COMPACT_ATOMS: atom_id res chain seq x y z
N MET A 1 16.03 -0.14 12.21
CA MET A 1 15.47 1.15 11.78
C MET A 1 15.06 1.03 10.33
N ARG A 2 13.96 1.65 9.92
CA ARG A 2 13.45 1.67 8.53
C ARG A 2 14.12 2.79 7.75
N ILE A 3 14.24 3.99 8.33
CA ILE A 3 14.98 5.11 7.74
C ILE A 3 16.49 4.87 7.95
N VAL A 4 17.25 4.78 6.87
CA VAL A 4 18.66 4.33 6.92
C VAL A 4 19.67 5.48 6.80
N ASN A 5 19.23 6.67 6.40
CA ASN A 5 20.08 7.86 6.26
C ASN A 5 19.74 8.98 7.26
N ALA A 6 19.30 8.63 8.46
CA ALA A 6 18.90 9.60 9.49
C ALA A 6 19.99 10.64 9.81
N ASP A 7 21.26 10.21 9.94
CA ASP A 7 22.39 11.10 10.22
C ASP A 7 22.59 12.18 9.14
N GLN A 8 22.39 11.80 7.87
CA GLN A 8 22.44 12.74 6.75
C GLN A 8 21.30 13.77 6.85
N LEU A 9 20.08 13.29 7.10
CA LEU A 9 18.87 14.12 7.15
C LEU A 9 18.91 15.18 8.26
N VAL A 10 19.57 14.89 9.39
CA VAL A 10 19.69 15.82 10.54
C VAL A 10 20.93 16.70 10.50
N SER A 11 21.77 16.58 9.47
CA SER A 11 23.01 17.35 9.33
C SER A 11 22.79 18.82 8.95
N THR A 12 21.57 19.19 8.58
CA THR A 12 21.21 20.48 8.01
C THR A 12 19.97 21.09 8.66
N GLY A 13 19.76 22.40 8.47
CA GLY A 13 18.52 23.10 8.83
C GLY A 13 18.16 23.04 10.32
N ASN A 14 16.86 22.88 10.63
CA ASN A 14 16.34 22.73 11.99
C ASN A 14 16.65 21.32 12.53
N GLN A 15 17.90 21.11 12.94
CA GLN A 15 18.39 19.77 13.32
C GLN A 15 17.55 19.11 14.43
N LYS A 16 17.07 19.89 15.41
CA LYS A 16 16.23 19.34 16.48
C LYS A 16 14.88 18.89 15.92
N GLY A 17 14.16 19.77 15.21
CA GLY A 17 12.86 19.45 14.64
C GLY A 17 12.93 18.30 13.63
N ARG A 18 14.00 18.24 12.83
CA ARG A 18 14.28 17.10 11.93
C ARG A 18 14.46 15.79 12.69
N ARG A 19 15.22 15.76 13.78
CA ARG A 19 15.34 14.56 14.65
C ARG A 19 13.99 14.12 15.19
N ASP A 20 13.18 15.07 15.66
CA ASP A 20 11.88 14.77 16.25
C ASP A 20 10.90 14.23 15.18
N VAL A 21 10.85 14.82 13.98
CA VAL A 21 10.06 14.29 12.84
C VAL A 21 10.52 12.88 12.45
N LEU A 22 11.83 12.64 12.36
CA LEU A 22 12.36 11.32 12.01
C LEU A 22 12.01 10.26 13.07
N ALA A 23 12.08 10.59 14.36
CA ALA A 23 11.67 9.67 15.42
C ALA A 23 10.19 9.32 15.32
N ILE A 24 9.33 10.32 15.07
CA ILE A 24 7.88 10.15 14.87
C ILE A 24 7.59 9.26 13.66
N MET A 25 8.23 9.52 12.52
CA MET A 25 8.04 8.74 11.30
C MET A 25 8.56 7.32 11.47
N GLU A 26 9.74 7.13 12.06
CA GLU A 26 10.31 5.82 12.33
C GLU A 26 9.40 4.97 13.23
N ALA A 27 8.83 5.54 14.29
CA ALA A 27 7.86 4.85 15.13
C ALA A 27 6.62 4.39 14.35
N GLY A 28 6.11 5.23 13.45
CA GLY A 28 5.02 4.86 12.54
C GLY A 28 5.42 3.74 11.57
N LEU A 29 6.55 3.88 10.90
CA LEU A 29 7.06 2.93 9.90
C LEU A 29 7.40 1.56 10.48
N GLN A 30 7.85 1.49 11.74
CA GLN A 30 8.04 0.22 12.45
C GLN A 30 6.69 -0.44 12.78
N ALA A 31 5.69 0.34 13.18
CA ALA A 31 4.35 -0.17 13.46
C ALA A 31 3.58 -0.57 12.19
N ALA A 32 4.00 -0.09 11.00
CA ALA A 32 3.46 -0.56 9.73
C ALA A 32 3.85 -2.02 9.43
N ASP A 33 4.86 -2.59 10.08
CA ASP A 33 5.32 -3.94 9.79
C ASP A 33 4.29 -5.01 10.21
N PRO A 34 3.73 -5.79 9.26
CA PRO A 34 2.63 -6.69 9.55
C PRO A 34 3.08 -7.96 10.27
N TYR A 35 4.38 -8.22 10.38
CA TYR A 35 4.90 -9.43 11.03
C TYR A 35 4.39 -9.55 12.48
N GLN A 36 4.50 -8.50 13.28
CA GLN A 36 4.12 -8.54 14.70
C GLN A 36 2.61 -8.74 14.88
N ASN A 37 1.79 -8.09 14.05
CA ASN A 37 0.35 -8.30 14.09
C ASN A 37 -0.04 -9.70 13.61
N THR A 38 0.67 -10.26 12.63
CA THR A 38 0.47 -11.66 12.23
C THR A 38 0.84 -12.61 13.37
N CYS A 39 1.91 -12.33 14.14
CA CYS A 39 2.24 -13.09 15.35
C CYS A 39 1.21 -12.98 16.47
N ARG A 40 0.47 -11.88 16.55
CA ARG A 40 -0.64 -11.71 17.51
C ARG A 40 -1.92 -12.39 17.03
N LEU A 41 -2.12 -12.51 15.72
CA LEU A 41 -3.27 -13.18 15.12
C LEU A 41 -3.20 -14.71 15.26
N LEU A 42 -2.01 -15.29 15.14
CA LEU A 42 -1.81 -16.75 15.16
C LEU A 42 -1.07 -17.23 16.41
N ARG A 43 -1.50 -18.37 16.95
CA ARG A 43 -0.83 -19.04 18.08
C ARG A 43 -0.81 -20.55 17.85
N ARG A 44 0.33 -21.21 18.08
CA ARG A 44 0.43 -22.67 18.04
C ARG A 44 0.61 -23.24 19.46
N GLU A 45 -0.28 -24.12 19.86
CA GLU A 45 -0.25 -24.84 21.14
C GLU A 45 -0.16 -26.35 20.89
N GLY A 46 1.07 -26.86 20.80
CA GLY A 46 1.33 -28.25 20.45
C GLY A 46 0.81 -28.59 19.06
N GLN A 47 -0.26 -29.39 19.02
CA GLN A 47 -0.93 -29.82 17.79
C GLN A 47 -2.05 -28.88 17.34
N PHE A 48 -2.43 -27.89 18.14
CA PHE A 48 -3.51 -26.96 17.78
C PHE A 48 -2.93 -25.66 17.23
N LEU A 49 -3.43 -25.24 16.07
CA LEU A 49 -3.18 -23.92 15.49
C LEU A 49 -4.43 -23.07 15.67
N HIS A 50 -4.27 -21.99 16.42
CA HIS A 50 -5.28 -21.00 16.69
C HIS A 50 -5.08 -19.80 15.74
N VAL A 51 -6.15 -19.35 15.09
CA VAL A 51 -6.14 -18.25 14.14
C VAL A 51 -7.33 -17.35 14.41
N GLY A 52 -7.08 -16.07 14.69
CA GLY A 52 -8.17 -15.11 14.92
C GLY A 52 -8.28 -14.67 16.37
N ASN A 53 -8.68 -13.42 16.53
CA ASN A 53 -9.19 -12.83 17.77
C ASN A 53 -9.91 -11.50 17.42
N PRO A 54 -10.68 -10.91 18.35
CA PRO A 54 -11.52 -9.76 18.05
C PRO A 54 -10.81 -8.52 17.49
N LEU A 55 -9.48 -8.41 17.66
CA LEU A 55 -8.71 -7.27 17.15
C LEU A 55 -8.58 -7.26 15.62
N PHE A 56 -8.67 -8.43 14.97
CA PHE A 56 -8.38 -8.61 13.54
C PHE A 56 -9.63 -8.98 12.72
N GLU A 57 -10.80 -8.95 13.33
CA GLU A 57 -12.06 -9.36 12.72
C GLU A 57 -12.82 -8.15 12.18
N ALA A 58 -13.66 -8.40 11.16
CA ALA A 58 -14.65 -7.42 10.78
C ALA A 58 -15.73 -7.32 11.87
N GLU A 59 -16.19 -6.10 12.14
CA GLU A 59 -17.36 -5.79 12.94
C GLU A 59 -18.54 -6.56 12.35
N HIS A 60 -19.36 -7.15 13.23
CA HIS A 60 -20.53 -7.94 12.86
C HIS A 60 -20.25 -9.19 11.98
N ASP A 61 -19.02 -9.73 11.97
CA ASP A 61 -18.74 -11.05 11.38
C ASP A 61 -19.64 -12.12 12.03
N PRO A 62 -20.50 -12.82 11.27
CA PRO A 62 -21.39 -13.85 11.82
C PRO A 62 -20.63 -15.06 12.39
N ASP A 63 -19.39 -15.27 11.96
CA ASP A 63 -18.51 -16.36 12.38
C ASP A 63 -17.35 -15.85 13.27
N ALA A 64 -17.52 -14.70 13.92
CA ALA A 64 -16.51 -14.09 14.80
C ALA A 64 -15.98 -15.05 15.87
N GLY A 65 -14.70 -14.89 16.22
CA GLY A 65 -13.97 -15.73 17.17
C GLY A 65 -12.79 -16.48 16.54
N GLU A 66 -12.09 -17.22 17.37
CA GLU A 66 -10.90 -17.97 16.96
C GLU A 66 -11.29 -19.21 16.14
N GLU A 67 -10.62 -19.41 15.00
CA GLU A 67 -10.62 -20.67 14.27
C GLU A 67 -9.50 -21.57 14.82
N ILE A 68 -9.84 -22.81 15.16
CA ILE A 68 -8.89 -23.76 15.76
C ILE A 68 -8.74 -24.99 14.87
N PHE A 69 -7.51 -25.25 14.45
CA PHE A 69 -7.14 -26.40 13.64
C PHE A 69 -6.39 -27.44 14.47
N ASP A 70 -6.86 -28.68 14.49
CA ASP A 70 -6.04 -29.83 14.90
C ASP A 70 -5.12 -30.21 13.73
N LEU A 71 -3.83 -29.90 13.87
CA LEU A 71 -2.82 -30.12 12.84
C LEU A 71 -2.59 -31.59 12.49
N ASN A 72 -3.10 -32.54 13.29
CA ASN A 72 -3.08 -33.96 12.96
C ASN A 72 -4.20 -34.36 11.97
N GLN A 73 -5.24 -33.53 11.86
CA GLN A 73 -6.37 -33.74 10.96
C GLN A 73 -6.23 -32.97 9.64
N VAL A 74 -5.30 -32.02 9.60
CA VAL A 74 -4.94 -31.27 8.39
C VAL A 74 -3.83 -31.99 7.64
N GLU A 75 -4.04 -32.29 6.35
CA GLU A 75 -3.04 -32.99 5.53
C GLU A 75 -1.93 -32.02 5.11
N HIS A 76 -2.30 -30.91 4.46
CA HIS A 76 -1.39 -29.84 4.09
C HIS A 76 -1.89 -28.45 4.48
N ILE A 77 -0.92 -27.58 4.80
CA ILE A 77 -1.16 -26.15 4.97
C ILE A 77 -0.37 -25.41 3.89
N TYR A 78 -1.06 -24.61 3.08
CA TYR A 78 -0.46 -23.81 2.03
C TYR A 78 -0.66 -22.32 2.27
N VAL A 79 0.25 -21.50 1.75
CA VAL A 79 0.12 -20.04 1.72
C VAL A 79 0.24 -19.56 0.28
N VAL A 80 -0.72 -18.80 -0.21
CA VAL A 80 -0.66 -18.12 -1.51
C VAL A 80 -0.95 -16.65 -1.38
N GLY A 81 -0.48 -15.80 -2.30
CA GLY A 81 -0.77 -14.38 -2.17
C GLY A 81 0.09 -13.46 -3.01
N ALA A 82 -0.20 -12.17 -2.90
CA ALA A 82 0.56 -11.13 -3.58
C ALA A 82 0.42 -9.79 -2.85
N GLY A 83 1.50 -9.02 -2.80
CA GLY A 83 1.49 -7.70 -2.18
C GLY A 83 2.89 -7.20 -1.84
N LYS A 84 3.03 -5.89 -1.71
CA LYS A 84 4.23 -5.25 -1.13
C LYS A 84 4.39 -5.71 0.31
N GLY A 85 5.58 -6.16 0.69
CA GLY A 85 5.84 -6.67 2.04
C GLY A 85 5.10 -7.97 2.39
N VAL A 86 4.51 -8.68 1.43
CA VAL A 86 3.76 -9.93 1.68
C VAL A 86 4.62 -10.97 2.41
N GLN A 87 5.92 -11.00 2.14
CA GLN A 87 6.87 -11.87 2.81
C GLN A 87 6.89 -11.66 4.33
N ARG A 88 6.62 -10.45 4.85
CA ARG A 88 6.60 -10.18 6.30
C ARG A 88 5.48 -10.95 7.01
N VAL A 89 4.32 -11.08 6.35
CA VAL A 89 3.19 -11.88 6.84
C VAL A 89 3.55 -13.36 6.78
N VAL A 90 4.03 -13.82 5.64
CA VAL A 90 4.36 -15.24 5.44
C VAL A 90 5.49 -15.69 6.36
N LYS A 91 6.45 -14.81 6.66
CA LYS A 91 7.53 -15.07 7.60
C LYS A 91 6.98 -15.42 9.00
N ALA A 92 5.97 -14.70 9.47
CA ALA A 92 5.31 -15.03 10.73
C ALA A 92 4.57 -16.39 10.63
N LEU A 93 3.91 -16.67 9.51
CA LEU A 93 3.28 -17.97 9.27
C LEU A 93 4.29 -19.13 9.28
N GLU A 94 5.44 -18.98 8.61
CA GLU A 94 6.52 -19.99 8.62
C GLU A 94 7.02 -20.31 10.02
N GLU A 95 7.16 -19.29 10.87
CA GLU A 95 7.70 -19.44 12.21
C GLU A 95 6.69 -20.04 13.20
N ILE A 96 5.42 -19.65 13.10
CA ILE A 96 4.37 -20.11 14.02
C ILE A 96 3.86 -21.50 13.63
N ILE A 97 3.58 -21.71 12.34
CA ILE A 97 3.10 -23.02 11.84
C ILE A 97 4.26 -24.01 11.80
N GLY A 98 5.48 -23.54 11.51
CA GLY A 98 6.70 -24.34 11.60
C GLY A 98 6.74 -25.47 10.57
N ASP A 99 7.05 -26.67 11.05
CA ASP A 99 7.20 -27.88 10.24
C ASP A 99 5.91 -28.36 9.55
N ARG A 100 4.74 -27.90 10.01
CA ARG A 100 3.43 -28.25 9.42
C ARG A 100 3.04 -27.40 8.23
N LEU A 101 3.78 -26.33 7.94
CA LEU A 101 3.58 -25.54 6.72
C LEU A 101 4.20 -26.27 5.53
N SER A 102 3.35 -26.73 4.61
CA SER A 102 3.73 -27.56 3.45
C SER A 102 4.43 -26.78 2.35
N GLY A 103 4.22 -25.46 2.27
CA GLY A 103 4.80 -24.59 1.27
C GLY A 103 3.78 -23.60 0.72
N GLY A 104 4.02 -23.10 -0.48
CA GLY A 104 3.16 -22.08 -1.07
C GLY A 104 3.83 -21.28 -2.17
N GLU A 105 3.13 -20.25 -2.63
CA GLU A 105 3.60 -19.29 -3.63
C GLU A 105 3.13 -17.88 -3.29
N VAL A 106 4.06 -16.95 -3.05
CA VAL A 106 3.71 -15.53 -2.93
C VAL A 106 4.45 -14.66 -3.95
N ILE A 107 3.76 -13.62 -4.41
CA ILE A 107 4.30 -12.65 -5.37
C ILE A 107 4.70 -11.38 -4.62
N ALA A 108 6.01 -11.13 -4.51
CA ALA A 108 6.59 -9.95 -3.86
C ALA A 108 7.05 -8.92 -4.89
N LYS A 109 7.25 -7.67 -4.46
CA LYS A 109 7.74 -6.59 -5.33
C LYS A 109 9.23 -6.78 -5.61
N HIS A 110 9.69 -6.46 -6.82
CA HIS A 110 11.12 -6.35 -7.11
C HIS A 110 11.84 -5.42 -6.12
N GLY A 111 13.05 -5.83 -5.71
CA GLY A 111 13.86 -5.11 -4.72
C GLY A 111 13.69 -5.59 -3.28
N ASP A 112 12.65 -6.38 -2.99
CA ASP A 112 12.51 -7.03 -1.67
C ASP A 112 13.57 -8.13 -1.49
N GLU A 113 14.22 -8.16 -0.31
CA GLU A 113 15.09 -9.27 0.07
C GLU A 113 14.28 -10.56 0.28
N LEU A 114 14.86 -11.70 -0.08
CA LEU A 114 14.25 -13.01 0.19
C LEU A 114 14.39 -13.35 1.68
N ILE A 115 13.27 -13.44 2.39
CA ILE A 115 13.26 -13.72 3.85
C ILE A 115 12.54 -15.02 4.23
N LEU A 116 12.00 -15.75 3.25
CA LEU A 116 11.24 -16.99 3.43
C LEU A 116 12.11 -18.22 3.18
N ASN A 117 11.79 -19.32 3.87
CA ASN A 117 12.54 -20.59 3.77
C ASN A 117 11.71 -21.76 3.21
N ARG A 118 10.37 -21.71 3.33
CA ARG A 118 9.44 -22.79 2.99
C ARG A 118 8.52 -22.42 1.85
N VAL A 119 8.04 -21.17 1.83
CA VAL A 119 7.14 -20.67 0.79
C VAL A 119 7.98 -20.07 -0.34
N HIS A 120 7.65 -20.43 -1.58
CA HIS A 120 8.34 -19.88 -2.74
C HIS A 120 7.92 -18.42 -2.98
N VAL A 121 8.88 -17.60 -3.40
CA VAL A 121 8.68 -16.18 -3.73
C VAL A 121 8.98 -15.96 -5.20
N THR A 122 7.98 -15.49 -5.94
CA THR A 122 8.19 -14.91 -7.27
C THR A 122 8.21 -13.38 -7.14
N TYR A 123 9.21 -12.73 -7.75
CA TYR A 123 9.25 -11.28 -7.81
C TYR A 123 8.54 -10.76 -9.05
N GLY A 124 7.69 -9.75 -8.86
CA GLY A 124 6.94 -9.07 -9.90
C GLY A 124 7.05 -7.54 -9.82
N ALA A 125 6.69 -6.88 -10.90
CA ALA A 125 6.74 -5.43 -11.01
C ALA A 125 5.49 -4.73 -10.45
N HIS A 126 5.71 -3.52 -9.92
CA HIS A 126 4.69 -2.58 -9.48
C HIS A 126 5.19 -1.16 -9.78
N PRO A 127 4.34 -0.22 -10.25
CA PRO A 127 2.87 -0.30 -10.35
C PRO A 127 2.35 -1.00 -11.61
N VAL A 128 3.19 -1.22 -12.61
CA VAL A 128 2.80 -1.87 -13.87
C VAL A 128 3.28 -3.33 -13.86
N PRO A 129 2.42 -4.32 -14.16
CA PRO A 129 2.78 -5.73 -14.05
C PRO A 129 3.79 -6.16 -15.12
N ASP A 130 4.61 -7.15 -14.78
CA ASP A 130 5.59 -7.77 -15.67
C ASP A 130 5.36 -9.30 -15.76
N GLU A 131 6.26 -9.99 -16.46
CA GLU A 131 6.20 -11.44 -16.62
C GLU A 131 6.41 -12.19 -15.30
N GLY A 132 7.03 -11.56 -14.29
CA GLY A 132 7.13 -12.09 -12.94
C GLY A 132 5.77 -12.28 -12.29
N CYS A 133 4.89 -11.29 -12.42
CA CYS A 133 3.50 -11.37 -11.95
C CYS A 133 2.76 -12.57 -12.57
N VAL A 134 2.86 -12.74 -13.88
CA VAL A 134 2.19 -13.84 -14.62
C VAL A 134 2.69 -15.21 -14.15
N ARG A 135 4.02 -15.40 -14.07
CA ARG A 135 4.61 -16.68 -13.63
C ARG A 135 4.22 -17.03 -12.19
N GLY A 136 4.14 -16.04 -11.30
CA GLY A 136 3.70 -16.25 -9.92
C GLY A 136 2.25 -16.73 -9.87
N CYS A 137 1.36 -16.11 -10.65
CA CYS A 137 -0.04 -16.54 -10.74
C CYS A 137 -0.20 -17.94 -11.34
N GLU A 138 0.59 -18.29 -12.37
CA GLU A 138 0.59 -19.64 -12.94
C GLU A 138 0.97 -20.71 -11.91
N ARG A 139 1.94 -20.42 -11.05
CA ARG A 139 2.33 -21.30 -9.93
C ARG A 139 1.22 -21.45 -8.88
N ILE A 140 0.51 -20.37 -8.56
CA ILE A 140 -0.67 -20.42 -7.67
C ILE A 140 -1.74 -21.34 -8.26
N VAL A 141 -2.01 -21.24 -9.58
CA VAL A 141 -2.97 -22.11 -10.28
C VAL A 141 -2.51 -23.57 -10.27
N GLU A 142 -1.22 -23.84 -10.50
CA GLU A 142 -0.68 -25.19 -10.44
C GLU A 142 -0.83 -25.81 -9.03
N LEU A 143 -0.58 -25.02 -7.99
CA LEU A 143 -0.74 -25.45 -6.61
C LEU A 143 -2.20 -25.76 -6.29
N ALA A 144 -3.15 -24.95 -6.75
CA ALA A 144 -4.58 -25.17 -6.53
C ALA A 144 -5.06 -26.53 -7.07
N GLY A 145 -4.46 -27.03 -8.15
CA GLY A 145 -4.77 -28.36 -8.70
C GLY A 145 -4.46 -29.54 -7.78
N LYS A 146 -3.66 -29.33 -6.72
CA LYS A 146 -3.24 -30.35 -5.75
C LYS A 146 -4.04 -30.30 -4.45
N VAL A 147 -4.86 -29.27 -4.26
CA VAL A 147 -5.57 -29.00 -2.99
C VAL A 147 -6.84 -29.83 -2.87
N THR A 148 -7.07 -30.35 -1.65
CA THR A 148 -8.18 -31.20 -1.27
C THR A 148 -8.98 -30.62 -0.09
N GLU A 149 -10.07 -31.28 0.28
CA GLU A 149 -10.92 -30.89 1.41
C GLU A 149 -10.29 -31.04 2.80
N LYS A 150 -9.15 -31.74 2.89
CA LYS A 150 -8.37 -31.96 4.12
C LYS A 150 -7.26 -30.93 4.32
N ASP A 151 -7.14 -29.97 3.41
CA ASP A 151 -6.10 -28.96 3.45
C ASP A 151 -6.63 -27.64 4.03
N VAL A 152 -5.69 -26.82 4.49
CA VAL A 152 -5.91 -25.43 4.87
C VAL A 152 -5.11 -24.53 3.95
N VAL A 153 -5.74 -23.49 3.41
CA VAL A 153 -5.08 -22.53 2.52
C VAL A 153 -5.20 -21.13 3.09
N PHE A 154 -4.06 -20.53 3.41
CA PHE A 154 -3.97 -19.11 3.70
C PHE A 154 -3.83 -18.35 2.38
N THR A 155 -4.65 -17.33 2.16
CA THR A 155 -4.43 -16.37 1.08
C THR A 155 -4.02 -15.03 1.68
N VAL A 156 -2.96 -14.38 1.19
CA VAL A 156 -2.49 -13.10 1.68
C VAL A 156 -2.54 -12.06 0.57
N ILE A 157 -3.36 -11.03 0.71
CA ILE A 157 -3.45 -9.92 -0.26
C ILE A 157 -3.20 -8.59 0.45
N GLY A 158 -2.30 -7.79 -0.13
CA GLY A 158 -1.99 -6.45 0.36
C GLY A 158 -1.85 -5.42 -0.76
N ASN A 159 -1.40 -4.22 -0.40
CA ASN A 159 -1.16 -3.14 -1.34
C ASN A 159 -0.20 -3.56 -2.46
N GLY A 160 -0.43 -3.03 -3.66
CA GLY A 160 0.23 -3.47 -4.89
C GLY A 160 -0.29 -4.80 -5.46
N GLY A 161 -1.19 -5.51 -4.77
CA GLY A 161 -1.79 -6.77 -5.21
C GLY A 161 -2.48 -6.68 -6.58
N SER A 162 -3.10 -5.54 -6.93
CA SER A 162 -3.71 -5.34 -8.26
C SER A 162 -2.71 -5.43 -9.42
N SER A 163 -1.43 -5.13 -9.18
CA SER A 163 -0.38 -5.28 -10.18
C SER A 163 0.31 -6.65 -10.05
N LEU A 164 0.71 -7.02 -8.83
CA LEU A 164 1.47 -8.24 -8.57
C LEU A 164 0.68 -9.52 -8.86
N LEU A 165 -0.63 -9.55 -8.59
CA LEU A 165 -1.51 -10.69 -8.88
C LEU A 165 -2.12 -10.56 -10.28
N THR A 166 -1.34 -10.66 -11.34
CA THR A 166 -1.83 -10.49 -12.72
C THR A 166 -1.71 -11.75 -13.56
N LEU A 167 -2.86 -12.26 -14.02
CA LEU A 167 -2.98 -13.33 -15.00
C LEU A 167 -4.16 -13.01 -15.94
N PRO A 168 -3.90 -12.38 -17.10
CA PRO A 168 -4.95 -11.93 -18.00
C PRO A 168 -5.87 -13.08 -18.47
N GLU A 169 -7.13 -12.76 -18.71
CA GLU A 169 -8.10 -13.68 -19.33
C GLU A 169 -7.72 -14.06 -20.77
N ASP A 170 -8.29 -15.16 -21.27
CA ASP A 170 -7.97 -15.65 -22.61
C ASP A 170 -8.32 -14.60 -23.68
N GLY A 171 -7.36 -14.33 -24.57
CA GLY A 171 -7.48 -13.32 -25.63
C GLY A 171 -7.02 -11.92 -25.22
N ILE A 172 -6.58 -11.73 -23.98
CA ILE A 172 -5.94 -10.49 -23.49
C ILE A 172 -4.47 -10.77 -23.20
N THR A 173 -3.58 -9.92 -23.69
CA THR A 173 -2.14 -10.05 -23.43
C THR A 173 -1.73 -9.26 -22.18
N LEU A 174 -0.58 -9.59 -21.59
CA LEU A 174 0.01 -8.77 -20.52
C LEU A 174 0.24 -7.32 -20.98
N GLU A 175 0.67 -7.13 -22.23
CA GLU A 175 0.89 -5.81 -22.80
C GLU A 175 -0.41 -4.99 -22.89
N ASP A 176 -1.54 -5.63 -23.21
CA ASP A 176 -2.84 -4.95 -23.18
C ASP A 176 -3.17 -4.44 -21.77
N VAL A 177 -2.90 -5.23 -20.73
CA VAL A 177 -3.13 -4.83 -19.33
C VAL A 177 -2.22 -3.67 -18.91
N LYS A 178 -0.96 -3.67 -19.37
CA LYS A 178 0.00 -2.58 -19.13
C LYS A 178 -0.48 -1.29 -19.80
N GLN A 179 -0.94 -1.37 -21.05
CA GLN A 179 -1.46 -0.22 -21.79
C GLN A 179 -2.74 0.34 -21.15
N LEU A 180 -3.68 -0.52 -20.77
CA LEU A 180 -4.88 -0.10 -20.01
C LEU A 180 -4.49 0.68 -18.75
N THR A 181 -3.56 0.14 -17.96
CA THR A 181 -3.12 0.76 -16.70
C THR A 181 -2.50 2.13 -16.95
N ARG A 182 -1.61 2.23 -17.93
CA ARG A 182 -0.99 3.51 -18.32
C ARG A 182 -2.05 4.53 -18.75
N ILE A 183 -2.90 4.18 -19.71
CA ILE A 183 -3.88 5.11 -20.29
C ILE A 183 -4.89 5.56 -19.24
N MET A 184 -5.48 4.60 -18.51
CA MET A 184 -6.54 4.92 -17.56
C MET A 184 -5.98 5.60 -16.31
N GLN A 185 -4.94 5.05 -15.69
CA GLN A 185 -4.45 5.57 -14.41
C GLN A 185 -3.59 6.82 -14.56
N ILE A 186 -2.62 6.79 -15.50
CA ILE A 186 -1.60 7.85 -15.61
C ILE A 186 -2.11 8.98 -16.50
N GLU A 187 -2.61 8.66 -17.70
CA GLU A 187 -2.97 9.69 -18.70
C GLU A 187 -4.35 10.30 -18.43
N LYS A 188 -5.30 9.50 -17.90
CA LYS A 188 -6.69 9.93 -17.67
C LYS A 188 -7.04 10.18 -16.19
N GLY A 189 -6.13 9.89 -15.26
CA GLY A 189 -6.35 10.10 -13.82
C GLY A 189 -7.50 9.26 -13.25
N VAL A 190 -7.78 8.08 -13.81
CA VAL A 190 -8.78 7.15 -13.29
C VAL A 190 -8.34 6.66 -11.92
N THR A 191 -9.23 6.74 -10.94
CA THR A 191 -8.95 6.31 -9.57
C THR A 191 -8.67 4.81 -9.50
N THR A 192 -7.88 4.37 -8.52
CA THR A 192 -7.55 2.95 -8.33
C THR A 192 -8.80 2.08 -8.16
N ILE A 193 -9.81 2.58 -7.43
CA ILE A 193 -11.09 1.91 -7.19
C ILE A 193 -11.83 1.67 -8.51
N GLU A 194 -11.98 2.71 -9.35
CA GLU A 194 -12.64 2.58 -10.65
C GLU A 194 -11.85 1.69 -11.62
N LEU A 195 -10.52 1.81 -11.63
CA LEU A 195 -9.70 0.96 -12.49
C LEU A 195 -9.75 -0.51 -12.06
N ASN A 196 -9.86 -0.82 -10.76
CA ASN A 196 -10.01 -2.20 -10.30
C ASN A 196 -11.29 -2.85 -10.81
N ALA A 197 -12.40 -2.11 -10.88
CA ALA A 197 -13.63 -2.64 -11.46
C ALA A 197 -13.41 -3.10 -12.92
N ILE A 198 -12.47 -2.51 -13.67
CA ILE A 198 -12.09 -3.05 -14.99
C ILE A 198 -11.11 -4.22 -14.84
N ARG A 199 -10.01 -4.03 -14.11
CA ARG A 199 -8.91 -5.02 -13.99
C ARG A 199 -9.37 -6.37 -13.45
N ASN A 200 -10.33 -6.38 -12.53
CA ASN A 200 -10.80 -7.60 -11.89
C ASN A 200 -11.60 -8.48 -12.87
N HIS A 201 -12.31 -7.86 -13.81
CA HIS A 201 -13.12 -8.56 -14.80
C HIS A 201 -12.30 -9.15 -15.95
N ILE A 202 -11.09 -8.62 -16.20
CA ILE A 202 -10.20 -9.09 -17.29
C ILE A 202 -9.08 -10.02 -16.82
N ASP A 203 -9.12 -10.47 -15.57
CA ASP A 203 -8.10 -11.29 -14.94
C ASP A 203 -8.69 -12.61 -14.41
N LYS A 204 -7.88 -13.67 -14.42
CA LYS A 204 -8.27 -15.03 -14.03
C LYS A 204 -8.26 -15.28 -12.52
N LEU A 205 -7.54 -14.48 -11.74
CA LEU A 205 -7.38 -14.66 -10.28
C LEU A 205 -8.02 -13.55 -9.45
N LYS A 206 -8.19 -12.34 -10.00
CA LYS A 206 -8.80 -11.21 -9.29
C LYS A 206 -10.31 -11.36 -9.08
N GLY A 207 -10.89 -10.48 -8.24
CA GLY A 207 -12.33 -10.44 -7.97
C GLY A 207 -12.88 -11.73 -7.36
N GLY A 208 -12.15 -12.30 -6.39
CA GLY A 208 -12.51 -13.52 -5.68
C GLY A 208 -12.20 -14.83 -6.42
N LYS A 209 -11.77 -14.77 -7.68
CA LYS A 209 -11.52 -15.98 -8.49
C LYS A 209 -10.39 -16.85 -7.92
N ILE A 210 -9.34 -16.26 -7.34
CA ILE A 210 -8.27 -17.00 -6.66
C ILE A 210 -8.81 -17.91 -5.56
N SER A 211 -9.76 -17.43 -4.75
CA SER A 211 -10.35 -18.20 -3.65
C SER A 211 -11.20 -19.36 -4.16
N MET A 212 -11.83 -19.20 -5.33
CA MET A 212 -12.57 -20.28 -5.97
C MET A 212 -11.68 -21.43 -6.47
N LEU A 213 -10.40 -21.18 -6.74
CA LEU A 213 -9.43 -22.24 -7.04
C LEU A 213 -9.19 -23.15 -5.81
N PHE A 214 -9.33 -22.61 -4.61
CA PHE A 214 -9.09 -23.30 -3.33
C PHE A 214 -10.38 -23.66 -2.58
N GLN A 215 -11.56 -23.52 -3.21
CA GLN A 215 -12.87 -23.70 -2.57
C GLN A 215 -13.08 -25.06 -1.89
N LYS A 216 -12.30 -26.09 -2.27
CA LYS A 216 -12.33 -27.41 -1.62
C LYS A 216 -11.76 -27.35 -0.21
N ALA A 217 -10.70 -26.59 0.04
CA ALA A 217 -10.02 -26.50 1.33
C ALA A 217 -10.78 -25.62 2.34
N ARG A 218 -10.33 -25.64 3.61
CA ARG A 218 -10.66 -24.58 4.57
C ARG A 218 -9.75 -23.39 4.29
N GLN A 219 -10.33 -22.22 4.07
CA GLN A 219 -9.59 -21.03 3.65
C GLN A 219 -9.46 -20.01 4.79
N ILE A 220 -8.29 -19.40 4.91
CA ILE A 220 -8.05 -18.27 5.80
C ILE A 220 -7.56 -17.10 4.96
N HIS A 221 -8.37 -16.06 4.83
CA HIS A 221 -8.04 -14.88 4.07
C HIS A 221 -7.40 -13.84 4.99
N LEU A 222 -6.11 -13.58 4.80
CA LEU A 222 -5.38 -12.50 5.46
C LEU A 222 -5.33 -11.30 4.54
N VAL A 223 -5.89 -10.19 4.97
CA VAL A 223 -5.87 -8.93 4.21
C VAL A 223 -4.96 -7.96 4.95
N MET A 224 -3.99 -7.38 4.24
CA MET A 224 -2.90 -6.59 4.84
C MET A 224 -3.33 -5.16 5.21
N THR A 225 -4.54 -5.04 5.76
CA THR A 225 -5.30 -3.83 6.13
C THR A 225 -6.12 -4.13 7.39
N ASP A 226 -6.85 -3.16 7.94
CA ASP A 226 -7.99 -3.44 8.82
C ASP A 226 -9.11 -4.12 8.01
N ALA A 227 -9.85 -5.03 8.63
CA ALA A 227 -11.01 -5.68 8.03
C ALA A 227 -12.24 -4.75 7.98
N ASN A 228 -12.25 -3.69 8.79
CA ASN A 228 -13.32 -2.70 8.94
C ASN A 228 -13.05 -1.41 8.17
N HIS A 229 -11.92 -1.35 7.50
CA HIS A 229 -11.47 -0.16 6.83
C HIS A 229 -10.47 -0.57 5.76
N HIS A 230 -10.92 -0.63 4.51
CA HIS A 230 -10.05 -0.72 3.35
C HIS A 230 -9.16 0.52 3.32
N VAL A 231 -7.90 0.37 3.77
CA VAL A 231 -6.90 1.44 3.98
C VAL A 231 -7.22 2.73 3.19
N ILE A 232 -7.80 3.73 3.88
CA ILE A 232 -7.53 5.17 3.66
C ILE A 232 -8.15 5.74 2.36
N GLN A 233 -9.09 5.04 1.72
CA GLN A 233 -9.85 5.59 0.57
C GLN A 233 -11.37 5.54 0.72
N GLU A 234 -11.89 4.73 1.65
CA GLU A 234 -13.32 4.59 1.90
C GLU A 234 -13.65 4.75 3.39
N PRO A 235 -14.88 5.14 3.74
CA PRO A 235 -15.32 5.14 5.13
C PRO A 235 -15.18 3.75 5.77
N ARG A 236 -15.14 3.70 7.11
CA ARG A 236 -15.24 2.44 7.84
C ARG A 236 -16.50 1.68 7.44
N HIS A 237 -16.37 0.37 7.37
CA HIS A 237 -17.41 -0.58 7.01
C HIS A 237 -17.32 -1.79 7.95
N ASP A 238 -18.34 -2.63 7.91
CA ASP A 238 -18.38 -3.87 8.68
C ASP A 238 -18.16 -5.08 7.74
N TYR A 239 -18.44 -6.30 8.24
CA TYR A 239 -18.33 -7.53 7.47
C TYR A 239 -19.15 -7.51 6.17
N GLU A 240 -20.36 -6.96 6.19
CA GLU A 240 -21.20 -6.89 4.99
C GLU A 240 -20.61 -5.93 3.96
N GLY A 241 -20.12 -4.77 4.40
CA GLY A 241 -19.42 -3.83 3.52
C GLY A 241 -18.14 -4.44 2.93
N LEU A 242 -17.35 -5.15 3.74
CA LEU A 242 -16.13 -5.84 3.32
C LEU A 242 -16.40 -6.88 2.22
N LEU A 243 -17.48 -7.65 2.33
CA LEU A 243 -17.75 -8.74 1.39
C LEU A 243 -18.67 -8.37 0.22
N LYS A 244 -19.49 -7.32 0.34
CA LYS A 244 -20.39 -6.92 -0.75
C LYS A 244 -19.91 -5.68 -1.51
N GLY A 245 -19.12 -4.82 -0.86
CA GLY A 245 -18.62 -3.57 -1.45
C GLY A 245 -17.20 -3.67 -2.02
N ASN A 246 -16.46 -4.75 -1.72
CA ASN A 246 -15.05 -4.86 -2.09
C ASN A 246 -14.82 -4.87 -3.61
N VAL A 247 -13.85 -4.06 -4.04
CA VAL A 247 -13.32 -4.07 -5.42
C VAL A 247 -11.79 -4.21 -5.45
N TRP A 248 -11.13 -4.40 -4.31
CA TRP A 248 -9.66 -4.28 -4.20
C TRP A 248 -8.97 -5.52 -3.65
N LEU A 249 -9.54 -6.14 -2.62
CA LEU A 249 -9.01 -7.35 -2.01
C LEU A 249 -9.36 -8.53 -2.90
N HIS A 250 -8.45 -8.88 -3.80
CA HIS A 250 -8.67 -9.85 -4.89
C HIS A 250 -9.02 -11.27 -4.45
N ASN A 251 -8.75 -11.62 -3.20
CA ASN A 251 -9.13 -12.88 -2.56
C ASN A 251 -10.53 -12.85 -1.91
N LEU A 252 -11.20 -11.72 -1.90
CA LEU A 252 -12.57 -11.54 -1.41
C LEU A 252 -13.54 -11.38 -2.59
N PRO A 253 -14.85 -11.57 -2.36
CA PRO A 253 -15.88 -11.34 -3.37
C PRO A 253 -15.86 -9.90 -3.92
N GLU A 254 -16.35 -9.76 -5.14
CA GLU A 254 -16.36 -8.53 -5.93
C GLU A 254 -17.74 -7.87 -5.91
N GLY A 255 -17.77 -6.57 -5.62
CA GLY A 255 -18.99 -5.74 -5.57
C GLY A 255 -19.35 -5.07 -6.90
N SER A 256 -18.40 -4.88 -7.81
CA SER A 256 -18.66 -4.32 -9.15
C SER A 256 -19.06 -5.39 -10.16
N THR A 257 -19.58 -5.00 -11.32
CA THR A 257 -20.01 -5.92 -12.41
C THR A 257 -19.39 -5.55 -13.75
N PHE A 258 -19.55 -6.41 -14.77
CA PHE A 258 -19.19 -6.02 -16.15
C PHE A 258 -19.88 -4.73 -16.60
N ALA A 259 -21.10 -4.44 -16.12
CA ALA A 259 -21.79 -3.19 -16.44
C ALA A 259 -21.11 -1.96 -15.82
N ASP A 260 -20.53 -2.11 -14.62
CA ASP A 260 -19.74 -1.06 -13.99
C ASP A 260 -18.42 -0.83 -14.72
N ALA A 261 -17.73 -1.91 -15.10
CA ALA A 261 -16.54 -1.83 -15.94
C ALA A 261 -16.83 -1.09 -17.26
N ALA A 262 -17.93 -1.42 -17.93
CA ALA A 262 -18.37 -0.75 -19.16
C ALA A 262 -18.66 0.74 -18.95
N ARG A 263 -19.37 1.09 -17.85
CA ARG A 263 -19.67 2.48 -17.49
C ARG A 263 -18.41 3.30 -17.22
N ILE A 264 -17.37 2.71 -16.63
CA ILE A 264 -16.08 3.37 -16.39
C ILE A 264 -15.33 3.55 -17.70
N MET A 265 -15.35 2.56 -18.60
CA MET A 265 -14.83 2.70 -19.96
C MET A 265 -15.54 3.85 -20.72
N ASP A 266 -16.85 4.03 -20.58
CA ASP A 266 -17.59 5.17 -21.16
C ASP A 266 -17.15 6.50 -20.53
N LYS A 267 -17.16 6.58 -19.19
CA LYS A 267 -16.85 7.80 -18.43
C LYS A 267 -15.53 8.45 -18.83
N TYR A 268 -14.53 7.63 -19.14
CA TYR A 268 -13.16 8.07 -19.43
C TYR A 268 -12.77 7.94 -20.91
N ASN A 269 -13.73 7.68 -21.82
CA ASN A 269 -13.48 7.41 -23.24
C ASN A 269 -12.48 6.25 -23.47
N GLY A 270 -12.47 5.27 -22.57
CA GLY A 270 -11.55 4.13 -22.61
C GLY A 270 -11.81 3.19 -23.79
N TRP A 271 -13.01 3.16 -24.37
CA TRP A 271 -13.33 2.25 -25.47
C TRP A 271 -12.54 2.49 -26.76
N GLU A 272 -12.15 3.73 -27.01
CA GLU A 272 -11.39 4.12 -28.21
C GLU A 272 -9.89 4.10 -27.93
N ASP A 273 -9.48 4.54 -26.74
CA ASP A 273 -8.08 4.73 -26.40
C ASP A 273 -7.40 3.45 -25.89
N CYS A 274 -8.14 2.54 -25.22
CA CYS A 274 -7.56 1.32 -24.65
C CYS A 274 -7.51 0.16 -25.66
N PRO A 275 -6.71 -0.88 -25.40
CA PRO A 275 -6.60 -2.04 -26.28
C PRO A 275 -7.94 -2.67 -26.67
N ALA A 276 -8.11 -2.94 -27.96
CA ALA A 276 -9.36 -3.48 -28.51
C ALA A 276 -9.75 -4.85 -27.92
N SER A 277 -8.77 -5.66 -27.50
CA SER A 277 -8.98 -6.94 -26.83
C SER A 277 -9.74 -6.79 -25.52
N ILE A 278 -9.37 -5.79 -24.70
CA ILE A 278 -10.03 -5.45 -23.44
C ILE A 278 -11.45 -4.97 -23.69
N GLY A 279 -11.63 -4.04 -24.63
CA GLY A 279 -12.96 -3.55 -25.01
C GLY A 279 -13.88 -4.66 -25.52
N ALA A 280 -13.36 -5.57 -26.33
CA ALA A 280 -14.12 -6.72 -26.83
C ALA A 280 -14.50 -7.69 -25.68
N PHE A 281 -13.59 -7.94 -24.75
CA PHE A 281 -13.84 -8.81 -23.60
C PHE A 281 -14.94 -8.26 -22.69
N ILE A 282 -14.87 -6.97 -22.32
CA ILE A 282 -15.87 -6.32 -21.47
C ILE A 282 -17.24 -6.29 -22.16
N ARG A 283 -17.30 -5.95 -23.47
CA ARG A 283 -18.56 -5.92 -24.24
C ARG A 283 -19.24 -7.29 -24.34
N ARG A 284 -18.46 -8.37 -24.32
CA ARG A 284 -19.03 -9.73 -24.33
C ARG A 284 -19.85 -9.98 -23.08
N ALA A 285 -19.43 -9.43 -21.93
CA ALA A 285 -20.10 -9.55 -20.63
C ALA A 285 -20.57 -11.00 -20.35
N ASP A 286 -19.68 -11.95 -20.61
CA ASP A 286 -19.96 -13.38 -20.47
C ASP A 286 -20.23 -13.71 -19.00
N PRO A 287 -21.44 -14.18 -18.63
CA PRO A 287 -21.78 -14.50 -17.25
C PRO A 287 -20.86 -15.55 -16.62
N GLU A 288 -20.26 -16.45 -17.42
CA GLU A 288 -19.31 -17.45 -16.92
C GLU A 288 -17.95 -16.85 -16.53
N LYS A 289 -17.66 -15.64 -17.00
CA LYS A 289 -16.41 -14.90 -16.74
C LYS A 289 -16.58 -13.76 -15.74
N GLU A 290 -17.79 -13.58 -15.22
CA GLU A 290 -18.09 -12.61 -14.18
C GLU A 290 -17.23 -12.89 -12.94
N THR A 291 -16.91 -11.83 -12.21
CA THR A 291 -16.20 -11.92 -10.93
C THR A 291 -17.10 -12.56 -9.87
N ILE A 292 -16.48 -13.06 -8.80
CA ILE A 292 -17.18 -13.87 -7.80
C ILE A 292 -17.99 -12.96 -6.88
N LYS A 293 -19.31 -13.08 -6.93
CA LYS A 293 -20.21 -12.33 -6.03
C LYS A 293 -20.31 -12.98 -4.67
N TYR A 294 -20.77 -12.20 -3.69
CA TYR A 294 -20.98 -12.65 -2.31
C TYR A 294 -21.80 -13.94 -2.23
N GLU A 295 -22.86 -14.06 -3.02
CA GLU A 295 -23.77 -15.21 -2.98
C GLU A 295 -23.09 -16.52 -3.36
N GLN A 296 -22.11 -16.47 -4.25
CA GLN A 296 -21.30 -17.61 -4.63
C GLN A 296 -20.21 -17.85 -3.58
N PHE A 297 -19.53 -16.80 -3.14
CA PHE A 297 -18.40 -16.86 -2.21
C PHE A 297 -18.79 -17.42 -0.84
N GLN A 298 -19.95 -17.04 -0.31
CA GLN A 298 -20.43 -17.49 1.01
C GLN A 298 -20.66 -19.01 1.12
N ASN A 299 -20.71 -19.73 -0.01
CA ASN A 299 -20.82 -21.19 -0.02
C ASN A 299 -19.47 -21.90 0.19
N THR A 300 -18.36 -21.15 0.21
CA THR A 300 -17.04 -21.70 0.51
C THR A 300 -16.77 -21.72 2.01
N ARG A 301 -15.79 -22.51 2.46
CA ARG A 301 -15.42 -22.60 3.88
C ARG A 301 -14.29 -21.62 4.17
N PHE A 302 -14.58 -20.42 4.64
CA PHE A 302 -13.54 -19.41 4.90
C PHE A 302 -13.66 -18.69 6.25
N ARG A 303 -12.60 -17.95 6.60
CA ARG A 303 -12.57 -16.86 7.58
C ARG A 303 -11.75 -15.70 7.00
N VAL A 304 -12.01 -14.47 7.42
CA VAL A 304 -11.27 -13.28 6.97
C VAL A 304 -10.70 -12.53 8.18
N PHE A 305 -9.43 -12.15 8.10
CA PHE A 305 -8.76 -11.37 9.13
C PHE A 305 -7.96 -10.22 8.52
N GLY A 306 -8.17 -9.01 9.04
CA GLY A 306 -7.41 -7.81 8.71
C GLY A 306 -6.23 -7.65 9.63
N ILE A 307 -5.01 -7.87 9.14
CA ILE A 307 -3.81 -7.93 9.99
C ILE A 307 -3.22 -6.56 10.36
N MET A 308 -3.78 -5.45 9.89
CA MET A 308 -3.34 -4.09 10.24
C MET A 308 -4.50 -3.25 10.79
N PRO A 309 -4.96 -3.53 12.03
CA PRO A 309 -6.12 -2.85 12.58
C PRO A 309 -5.85 -1.37 12.88
N ASP A 310 -6.89 -0.53 12.80
CA ASP A 310 -6.86 0.95 12.90
C ASP A 310 -6.15 1.45 14.18
N GLY A 311 -6.16 0.67 15.27
CA GLY A 311 -5.48 1.03 16.53
C GLY A 311 -3.98 0.76 16.55
N GLU A 312 -3.48 -0.06 15.63
CA GLU A 312 -2.16 -0.71 15.69
C GLU A 312 -1.32 -0.52 14.42
N HIS A 313 -1.70 0.38 13.53
CA HIS A 313 -0.90 0.76 12.35
C HIS A 313 -0.02 1.99 12.59
N PHE A 314 0.58 2.52 11.52
CA PHE A 314 1.58 3.59 11.61
C PHE A 314 1.09 4.88 12.29
N LEU A 315 -0.18 5.27 12.12
CA LEU A 315 -0.62 6.61 12.50
C LEU A 315 -0.79 6.73 14.02
N PRO A 316 -1.49 5.80 14.71
CA PRO A 316 -1.49 5.76 16.17
C PRO A 316 -0.08 5.70 16.77
N ALA A 317 0.84 4.94 16.17
CA ALA A 317 2.21 4.81 16.67
C ALA A 317 3.00 6.11 16.54
N ALA A 318 2.93 6.78 15.38
CA ALA A 318 3.58 8.07 15.15
C ALA A 318 3.03 9.15 16.10
N ARG A 319 1.71 9.18 16.33
CA ARG A 319 1.09 10.10 17.29
C ARG A 319 1.57 9.89 18.72
N ARG A 320 1.60 8.64 19.19
CA ARG A 320 2.12 8.31 20.53
C ARG A 320 3.57 8.76 20.70
N GLU A 321 4.38 8.63 19.65
CA GLU A 321 5.77 9.09 19.70
C GLU A 321 5.88 10.62 19.77
N ALA A 322 5.08 11.35 19.00
CA ALA A 322 5.02 12.81 19.08
C ALA A 322 4.59 13.29 20.48
N GLU A 323 3.63 12.61 21.11
CA GLU A 323 3.19 12.91 22.48
C GLU A 323 4.30 12.69 23.51
N LYS A 324 5.07 11.59 23.39
CA LYS A 324 6.24 11.35 24.26
C LYS A 324 7.31 12.41 24.11
N LEU A 325 7.50 12.93 22.90
CA LEU A 325 8.44 14.02 22.61
C LEU A 325 7.92 15.40 23.07
N GLY A 326 6.69 15.48 23.61
CA GLY A 326 6.13 16.68 24.21
C GLY A 326 5.29 17.54 23.26
N TYR A 327 4.89 16.99 22.10
CA TYR A 327 4.05 17.68 21.13
C TYR A 327 2.58 17.37 21.35
N ARG A 328 1.72 18.39 21.21
CA ARG A 328 0.29 18.14 20.98
C ARG A 328 0.10 17.47 19.62
N THR A 329 -0.90 16.61 19.48
CA THR A 329 -1.15 15.92 18.20
C THR A 329 -2.55 16.19 17.66
N ALA A 330 -2.64 16.35 16.34
CA ALA A 330 -3.92 16.33 15.63
C ALA A 330 -3.76 15.66 14.26
N VAL A 331 -4.75 14.84 13.88
CA VAL A 331 -4.83 14.26 12.54
C VAL A 331 -5.76 15.15 11.72
N LEU A 332 -5.22 15.76 10.67
CA LEU A 332 -5.98 16.63 9.78
C LEU A 332 -6.89 15.82 8.85
N THR A 333 -6.37 14.74 8.28
CA THR A 333 -7.12 13.83 7.41
C THR A 333 -6.38 12.51 7.25
N GLN A 334 -7.10 11.43 6.99
CA GLN A 334 -6.57 10.16 6.53
C GLN A 334 -7.09 9.82 5.12
N LEU A 335 -7.55 10.80 4.36
CA LEU A 335 -8.19 10.61 3.05
C LEU A 335 -7.62 11.60 2.03
N LEU A 336 -6.34 11.95 2.15
CA LEU A 336 -5.71 12.93 1.27
C LEU A 336 -5.51 12.34 -0.13
N GLN A 337 -6.35 12.75 -1.08
CA GLN A 337 -6.33 12.30 -2.47
C GLN A 337 -6.43 13.50 -3.40
N ALA A 338 -5.29 14.14 -3.68
CA ALA A 338 -5.17 15.26 -4.60
C ALA A 338 -3.72 15.38 -5.08
N GLU A 339 -3.49 16.28 -6.03
CA GLU A 339 -2.16 16.64 -6.53
C GLU A 339 -1.23 17.04 -5.38
N ALA A 340 -0.08 16.38 -5.27
CA ALA A 340 0.90 16.52 -4.19
C ALA A 340 1.28 17.99 -3.94
N SER A 341 1.58 18.74 -5.00
CA SER A 341 1.90 20.16 -4.93
C SER A 341 0.76 21.05 -4.40
N GLN A 342 -0.50 20.66 -4.60
CA GLN A 342 -1.66 21.41 -4.07
C GLN A 342 -1.91 21.08 -2.60
N CYS A 343 -1.77 19.80 -2.22
CA CYS A 343 -1.77 19.37 -0.82
C CYS A 343 -0.71 20.14 -0.02
N ALA A 344 0.50 20.28 -0.56
CA ALA A 344 1.60 21.01 0.07
C ALA A 344 1.24 22.46 0.37
N LYS A 345 0.58 23.17 -0.56
CA LYS A 345 0.14 24.56 -0.34
C LYS A 345 -0.82 24.68 0.84
N VAL A 346 -1.84 23.81 0.88
CA VAL A 346 -2.86 23.84 1.93
C VAL A 346 -2.27 23.48 3.29
N LEU A 347 -1.53 22.38 3.38
CA LEU A 347 -0.99 21.90 4.65
C LEU A 347 0.11 22.82 5.20
N SER A 348 0.93 23.41 4.31
CA SER A 348 1.91 24.43 4.73
C SER A 348 1.23 25.69 5.26
N ALA A 349 0.15 26.15 4.62
CA ALA A 349 -0.61 27.31 5.11
C ALA A 349 -1.21 27.06 6.50
N ILE A 350 -1.70 25.85 6.78
CA ILE A 350 -2.16 25.47 8.13
C ILE A 350 -1.01 25.49 9.13
N ALA A 351 0.15 24.93 8.79
CA ALA A 351 1.33 24.92 9.66
C ALA A 351 1.84 26.34 9.96
N ILE A 352 1.89 27.21 8.95
CA ILE A 352 2.24 28.63 9.10
C ILE A 352 1.22 29.34 9.99
N ASN A 353 -0.09 29.10 9.78
CA ASN A 353 -1.11 29.72 10.61
C ASN A 353 -0.99 29.31 12.09
N ALA A 354 -0.70 28.03 12.34
CA ALA A 354 -0.44 27.54 13.69
C ALA A 354 0.83 28.16 14.29
N ALA A 355 1.90 28.29 13.51
CA ALA A 355 3.16 28.90 13.96
C ALA A 355 2.99 30.38 14.31
N GLU A 356 2.37 31.17 13.43
CA GLU A 356 2.30 32.63 13.55
C GLU A 356 1.17 33.11 14.47
N PHE A 357 0.01 32.43 14.44
CA PHE A 357 -1.20 32.89 15.13
C PHE A 357 -1.65 31.96 16.27
N GLY A 358 -1.08 30.76 16.37
CA GLY A 358 -1.48 29.78 17.39
C GLY A 358 -2.85 29.13 17.16
N GLU A 359 -3.37 29.20 15.93
CA GLU A 359 -4.70 28.73 15.53
C GLU A 359 -4.59 27.73 14.36
N PRO A 360 -5.52 26.77 14.20
CA PRO A 360 -6.54 26.36 15.15
C PRO A 360 -5.95 25.62 16.37
N PHE A 361 -4.64 25.41 16.39
CA PHE A 361 -3.93 24.71 17.44
C PHE A 361 -2.62 25.45 17.75
N ALA A 362 -2.37 25.72 19.03
CA ALA A 362 -1.13 26.39 19.42
C ALA A 362 0.08 25.43 19.35
N PRO A 363 1.30 25.93 19.08
CA PRO A 363 2.56 25.19 19.24
C PRO A 363 2.89 24.89 20.72
N PRO A 364 3.79 23.92 21.03
CA PRO A 364 4.39 22.94 20.13
C PRO A 364 3.36 21.89 19.68
N LEU A 365 3.40 21.53 18.40
CA LEU A 365 2.34 20.77 17.72
C LEU A 365 2.93 19.85 16.64
N ALA A 366 2.39 18.64 16.54
CA ALA A 366 2.59 17.71 15.43
C ALA A 366 1.23 17.45 14.76
N LEU A 367 1.11 17.89 13.51
CA LEU A 367 -0.04 17.60 12.66
C LEU A 367 0.26 16.41 11.77
N PHE A 368 -0.73 15.57 11.54
CA PHE A 368 -0.60 14.38 10.71
C PHE A 368 -1.60 14.41 9.56
N SER A 369 -1.17 13.92 8.41
CA SER A 369 -2.08 13.51 7.34
C SER A 369 -1.66 12.19 6.72
N SER A 370 -2.64 11.48 6.18
CA SER A 370 -2.46 10.24 5.44
C SER A 370 -3.39 10.21 4.24
N GLY A 371 -3.09 9.37 3.27
CA GLY A 371 -3.76 9.34 1.98
C GLY A 371 -2.86 8.76 0.90
N GLU A 372 -3.30 8.85 -0.34
CA GLU A 372 -2.46 8.56 -1.51
C GLU A 372 -2.56 9.77 -2.43
N MET A 373 -1.55 10.64 -2.36
CA MET A 373 -1.47 11.80 -3.25
C MET A 373 -1.24 11.36 -4.70
N LEU A 374 -1.41 12.29 -5.64
CA LEU A 374 -1.20 12.04 -7.06
C LEU A 374 -0.19 13.05 -7.62
N VAL A 375 0.43 12.65 -8.73
CA VAL A 375 1.26 13.53 -9.57
C VAL A 375 0.86 13.30 -11.02
N THR A 376 0.31 14.33 -11.66
CA THR A 376 0.04 14.30 -13.09
C THR A 376 1.30 14.67 -13.88
N VAL A 377 1.97 13.67 -14.46
CA VAL A 377 3.31 13.82 -15.11
C VAL A 377 3.24 14.30 -16.58
N ASP A 378 2.14 14.05 -17.29
CA ASP A 378 1.97 14.28 -18.73
C ASP A 378 3.17 13.76 -19.58
N LYS A 379 4.06 14.66 -20.04
CA LYS A 379 5.21 14.33 -20.90
C LYS A 379 6.57 14.47 -20.21
N ALA A 380 6.58 14.79 -18.92
CA ALA A 380 7.83 14.95 -18.20
C ALA A 380 8.52 13.60 -17.98
N ASP A 381 9.85 13.63 -17.93
CA ASP A 381 10.73 12.46 -17.76
C ASP A 381 11.60 12.55 -16.49
N GLY A 382 11.31 13.52 -15.61
CA GLY A 382 11.98 13.66 -14.33
C GLY A 382 11.72 12.47 -13.40
N VAL A 383 12.73 12.17 -12.56
CA VAL A 383 12.65 11.12 -11.54
C VAL A 383 12.21 11.74 -10.21
N GLY A 384 11.09 11.25 -9.69
CA GLY A 384 10.47 11.76 -8.47
C GLY A 384 9.30 10.92 -8.00
N GLY A 385 8.61 11.38 -6.97
CA GLY A 385 7.42 10.74 -6.40
C GLY A 385 6.50 11.75 -5.72
N ARG A 386 5.31 11.30 -5.32
CA ARG A 386 4.26 12.18 -4.77
C ARG A 386 4.66 12.77 -3.41
N ASN A 387 5.33 12.01 -2.55
CA ASN A 387 5.78 12.48 -1.24
C ASN A 387 7.00 13.41 -1.39
N GLN A 388 7.86 13.15 -2.37
CA GLN A 388 8.98 14.01 -2.75
C GLN A 388 8.51 15.36 -3.32
N GLU A 389 7.55 15.35 -4.24
CA GLU A 389 6.95 16.56 -4.80
C GLU A 389 6.25 17.38 -3.71
N PHE A 390 5.48 16.71 -2.85
CA PHE A 390 4.87 17.33 -1.68
C PHE A 390 5.92 18.03 -0.81
N ALA A 391 7.02 17.33 -0.47
CA ALA A 391 8.07 17.88 0.38
C ALA A 391 8.76 19.11 -0.25
N LEU A 392 9.15 19.06 -1.53
CA LEU A 392 9.75 20.22 -2.20
C LEU A 392 8.78 21.40 -2.34
N ALA A 393 7.52 21.14 -2.64
CA ALA A 393 6.50 22.18 -2.69
C ALA A 393 6.29 22.81 -1.31
N CYS A 394 6.28 22.02 -0.23
CA CYS A 394 6.25 22.51 1.15
C CYS A 394 7.45 23.41 1.45
N ALA A 395 8.66 23.03 1.05
CA ALA A 395 9.88 23.80 1.28
C ALA A 395 9.77 25.24 0.74
N LEU A 396 9.14 25.43 -0.42
CA LEU A 396 8.88 26.76 -0.98
C LEU A 396 7.88 27.56 -0.15
N GLN A 397 6.84 26.91 0.39
CA GLN A 397 5.79 27.60 1.17
C GLN A 397 6.29 28.04 2.54
N ILE A 398 7.08 27.21 3.21
CA ILE A 398 7.54 27.46 4.59
C ILE A 398 8.89 28.20 4.64
N ALA A 399 9.41 28.66 3.50
CA ALA A 399 10.72 29.30 3.40
C ALA A 399 10.87 30.46 4.39
N GLY A 400 11.93 30.42 5.20
CA GLY A 400 12.21 31.40 6.25
C GLY A 400 11.50 31.15 7.59
N ASN A 401 10.57 30.20 7.68
CA ASN A 401 9.94 29.83 8.95
C ASN A 401 10.74 28.74 9.67
N GLU A 402 11.62 29.15 10.59
CA GLU A 402 12.54 28.26 11.29
C GLU A 402 11.84 27.24 12.22
N ARG A 403 10.56 27.46 12.55
CA ARG A 403 9.80 26.64 13.50
C ARG A 403 9.12 25.43 12.85
N ILE A 404 9.08 25.36 11.52
CA ILE A 404 8.32 24.33 10.80
C ILE A 404 9.26 23.30 10.17
N VAL A 405 8.98 22.02 10.40
CA VAL A 405 9.63 20.87 9.76
C VAL A 405 8.54 19.93 9.25
N ILE A 406 8.65 19.49 7.99
CA ILE A 406 7.64 18.66 7.33
C ILE A 406 8.32 17.42 6.75
N GLY A 407 7.84 16.24 7.10
CA GLY A 407 8.25 14.96 6.53
C GLY A 407 7.08 14.23 5.89
N SER A 408 7.31 13.57 4.76
CA SER A 408 6.30 12.80 4.03
C SER A 408 6.95 11.60 3.35
N VAL A 409 6.36 10.40 3.47
CA VAL A 409 6.88 9.13 2.90
C VAL A 409 5.77 8.19 2.47
N ASP A 410 6.01 7.36 1.44
CA ASP A 410 5.26 6.11 1.23
C ASP A 410 5.78 5.07 2.24
N SER A 411 4.87 4.51 3.04
CA SER A 411 5.22 3.53 4.07
C SER A 411 5.87 2.24 3.52
N ASP A 412 5.69 1.97 2.21
CA ASP A 412 6.35 0.86 1.52
C ASP A 412 7.86 1.06 1.34
N GLY A 413 8.35 2.31 1.45
CA GLY A 413 9.75 2.68 1.34
C GLY A 413 10.25 3.15 -0.01
N THR A 414 9.37 3.29 -0.99
CA THR A 414 9.66 3.76 -2.34
C THR A 414 8.57 4.71 -2.83
N ASP A 415 8.94 5.94 -3.14
CA ASP A 415 8.04 6.98 -3.61
C ASP A 415 8.35 7.29 -5.09
N GLY A 416 7.50 6.81 -5.99
CA GLY A 416 7.70 6.91 -7.44
C GLY A 416 8.42 5.70 -8.06
N PRO A 417 8.83 5.81 -9.35
CA PRO A 417 9.38 4.67 -10.10
C PRO A 417 10.85 4.36 -9.78
N GLY A 418 11.55 5.23 -9.04
CA GLY A 418 13.01 5.13 -8.85
C GLY A 418 13.78 5.52 -10.12
N GLY A 419 15.04 5.09 -10.21
CA GLY A 419 15.94 5.45 -11.32
C GLY A 419 16.86 6.63 -11.01
N LEU A 420 17.09 6.91 -9.72
CA LEU A 420 18.00 7.95 -9.28
C LEU A 420 19.46 7.52 -9.51
N ASP A 421 20.06 7.99 -10.61
CA ASP A 421 21.46 7.69 -10.96
C ASP A 421 22.41 8.78 -10.43
N ILE A 422 22.60 8.80 -9.10
CA ILE A 422 23.55 9.69 -8.44
C ILE A 422 24.48 8.86 -7.54
N PRO A 423 25.81 9.10 -7.55
CA PRO A 423 26.72 8.39 -6.68
C PRO A 423 26.30 8.42 -5.20
N SER A 424 26.22 7.25 -4.57
CA SER A 424 25.81 7.04 -3.18
C SER A 424 24.33 7.28 -2.88
N ALA A 425 23.53 7.67 -3.87
CA ALA A 425 22.08 7.72 -3.72
C ALA A 425 21.49 6.31 -3.84
N PRO A 426 20.37 6.02 -3.16
CA PRO A 426 19.61 4.82 -3.44
C PRO A 426 18.92 4.93 -4.81
N ASP A 427 18.57 3.78 -5.41
CA ASP A 427 17.82 3.74 -6.67
C ASP A 427 16.47 4.46 -6.57
N CYS A 428 15.85 4.46 -5.38
CA CYS A 428 14.58 5.10 -5.10
C CYS A 428 14.56 5.67 -3.68
N LEU A 429 14.04 6.89 -3.54
CA LEU A 429 13.76 7.51 -2.23
C LEU A 429 12.37 7.07 -1.74
N GLY A 430 12.17 7.03 -0.43
CA GLY A 430 10.86 6.78 0.18
C GLY A 430 10.01 8.05 0.37
N GLY A 431 10.59 9.24 0.16
CA GLY A 431 9.93 10.53 0.37
C GLY A 431 10.92 11.66 0.68
N GLY A 432 10.48 12.67 1.42
CA GLY A 432 11.30 13.85 1.75
C GLY A 432 11.07 14.44 3.14
N LEU A 433 12.09 15.13 3.65
CA LEU A 433 12.10 15.90 4.91
C LEU A 433 12.61 17.31 4.66
N VAL A 434 11.76 18.31 4.83
CA VAL A 434 12.08 19.72 4.58
C VAL A 434 11.77 20.60 5.78
N ASP A 435 12.33 21.78 5.79
CA ASP A 435 12.11 22.81 6.81
C ASP A 435 12.24 24.22 6.21
N GLY A 436 12.05 25.26 7.03
CA GLY A 436 12.13 26.65 6.59
C GLY A 436 13.48 27.08 5.99
N PHE A 437 14.56 26.31 6.18
CA PHE A 437 15.87 26.61 5.63
C PHE A 437 16.10 26.01 4.24
N THR A 438 15.32 24.98 3.88
CA THR A 438 15.57 24.14 2.71
C THR A 438 15.58 24.93 1.39
N ALA A 439 14.64 25.87 1.20
CA ALA A 439 14.60 26.71 0.00
C ALA A 439 15.79 27.69 -0.09
N GLY A 440 16.26 28.22 1.05
CA GLY A 440 17.45 29.07 1.11
C GLY A 440 18.71 28.29 0.71
N GLN A 441 18.85 27.07 1.21
CA GLN A 441 19.97 26.18 0.88
C GLN A 441 19.97 25.79 -0.60
N ALA A 442 18.81 25.49 -1.17
CA ALA A 442 18.70 25.23 -2.61
C ALA A 442 19.21 26.40 -3.44
N LYS A 443 18.84 27.64 -3.07
CA LYS A 443 19.34 28.84 -3.73
C LYS A 443 20.86 28.99 -3.61
N GLU A 444 21.43 28.74 -2.43
CA GLU A 444 22.88 28.79 -2.21
C GLU A 444 23.65 27.74 -3.02
N MET A 445 23.04 26.56 -3.22
CA MET A 445 23.63 25.44 -3.97
C MET A 445 23.33 25.49 -5.47
N GLY A 446 22.58 26.49 -5.95
CA GLY A 446 22.15 26.59 -7.35
C GLY A 446 21.18 25.49 -7.79
N ILE A 447 20.40 24.95 -6.86
CA ILE A 447 19.34 23.96 -7.11
C ILE A 447 18.03 24.70 -7.35
N ASP A 448 17.44 24.52 -8.53
CA ASP A 448 16.17 25.15 -8.90
C ASP A 448 14.98 24.25 -8.54
N ILE A 449 14.35 24.53 -7.39
CA ILE A 449 13.17 23.78 -6.93
C ILE A 449 11.97 24.00 -7.87
N TYR A 450 11.81 25.19 -8.48
CA TYR A 450 10.68 25.45 -9.36
C TYR A 450 10.77 24.61 -10.62
N GLN A 451 11.97 24.49 -11.19
CA GLN A 451 12.21 23.62 -12.34
C GLN A 451 11.95 22.15 -11.99
N ALA A 452 12.48 21.68 -10.85
CA ALA A 452 12.27 20.30 -10.39
C ALA A 452 10.78 19.92 -10.17
N LEU A 453 9.95 20.88 -9.74
CA LEU A 453 8.51 20.68 -9.62
C LEU A 453 7.81 20.72 -10.99
N ALA A 454 8.36 21.45 -11.97
CA ALA A 454 7.78 21.57 -13.30
C ALA A 454 8.07 20.37 -14.20
N ASP A 455 9.19 19.68 -13.99
CA ASP A 455 9.56 18.46 -14.72
C ASP A 455 9.40 17.17 -13.89
N HIS A 456 8.86 17.28 -12.67
CA HIS A 456 8.70 16.19 -11.70
C HIS A 456 10.02 15.48 -11.31
N GLY A 457 11.17 16.09 -11.60
CA GLY A 457 12.51 15.63 -11.25
C GLY A 457 12.90 15.93 -9.79
N THR A 458 12.12 15.43 -8.84
CA THR A 458 12.22 15.82 -7.42
C THR A 458 13.27 15.03 -6.61
N SER A 459 13.71 13.86 -7.10
CA SER A 459 14.66 13.00 -6.39
C SER A 459 16.07 13.60 -6.26
N GLU A 460 16.63 14.12 -7.36
CA GLU A 460 17.97 14.73 -7.34
C GLU A 460 18.05 15.93 -6.37
N PRO A 461 17.18 16.95 -6.47
CA PRO A 461 17.21 18.09 -5.56
C PRO A 461 17.15 17.68 -4.10
N LEU A 462 16.23 16.78 -3.73
CA LEU A 462 16.08 16.32 -2.35
C LEU A 462 17.34 15.60 -1.86
N TRP A 463 17.92 14.73 -2.69
CA TRP A 463 19.15 14.03 -2.32
C TRP A 463 20.31 15.01 -2.10
N ARG A 464 20.52 15.96 -3.03
CA ARG A 464 21.59 16.96 -2.95
C ARG A 464 21.42 17.92 -1.76
N LEU A 465 20.19 18.16 -1.32
CA LEU A 465 19.85 18.99 -0.16
C LEU A 465 19.96 18.26 1.18
N ASN A 466 20.33 16.98 1.21
CA ASN A 466 20.22 16.12 2.40
C ASN A 466 18.79 16.13 2.98
N SER A 467 17.80 16.11 2.09
CA SER A 467 16.36 16.15 2.41
C SER A 467 15.59 14.97 1.80
N GLY A 468 16.25 14.09 1.04
CA GLY A 468 15.66 12.85 0.51
C GLY A 468 15.74 11.72 1.54
N ILE A 469 14.60 11.08 1.82
CA ILE A 469 14.52 9.98 2.79
C ILE A 469 14.83 8.66 2.08
N HIS A 470 15.85 7.94 2.54
CA HIS A 470 16.14 6.57 2.12
C HIS A 470 15.67 5.61 3.21
N MET A 471 14.89 4.60 2.83
CA MET A 471 14.34 3.61 3.75
C MET A 471 14.21 2.23 3.11
N GLY A 472 14.30 1.17 3.91
CA GLY A 472 14.14 -0.20 3.42
C GLY A 472 12.69 -0.49 3.01
N GLN A 473 12.47 -1.43 2.09
CA GLN A 473 11.12 -1.78 1.62
C GLN A 473 10.27 -2.53 2.67
N ASN A 474 8.95 -2.37 2.62
CA ASN A 474 7.97 -3.08 3.46
C ASN A 474 6.56 -3.00 2.83
N ILE A 475 5.52 -3.25 3.61
CA ILE A 475 4.12 -3.02 3.22
C ILE A 475 3.85 -1.53 2.95
N SER A 476 2.97 -1.25 1.98
CA SER A 476 2.33 0.06 1.88
C SER A 476 1.02 0.08 2.67
N LEU A 477 0.88 1.05 3.54
CA LEU A 477 -0.38 1.52 4.12
C LEU A 477 -0.66 2.96 3.66
N ASN A 478 -0.14 3.34 2.49
CA ASN A 478 -0.13 4.68 1.90
C ASN A 478 0.85 5.66 2.57
N ASP A 479 0.59 6.97 2.43
CA ASP A 479 1.51 8.04 2.80
C ASP A 479 1.42 8.41 4.29
N LEU A 480 2.56 8.53 4.98
CA LEU A 480 2.65 9.12 6.32
C LEU A 480 3.25 10.52 6.22
N THR A 481 2.46 11.55 6.50
CA THR A 481 2.91 12.94 6.54
C THR A 481 2.85 13.51 7.95
N VAL A 482 3.93 14.17 8.36
CA VAL A 482 4.12 14.80 9.68
C VAL A 482 4.51 16.26 9.46
N LEU A 483 3.73 17.19 10.00
CA LEU A 483 4.07 18.61 10.05
C LEU A 483 4.32 18.98 11.51
N LEU A 484 5.57 19.26 11.85
CA LEU A 484 6.01 19.64 13.18
C LEU A 484 6.16 21.15 13.25
N ILE A 485 5.53 21.76 14.25
CA ILE A 485 5.63 23.18 14.58
C ILE A 485 6.22 23.29 15.98
N THR A 486 7.44 23.78 16.08
CA THR A 486 8.15 23.91 17.36
C THR A 486 7.66 25.12 18.17
N GLY A 487 7.73 24.98 19.50
CA GLY A 487 7.32 26.00 20.48
C GLY A 487 7.97 27.35 20.27
#